data_AF-A0A7J9CY44-F1
#
_entry.id   AF-A0A7J9CY44-F1
#
_cell.length_a   1.000
_cell.length_b   1.000
_cell.length_c   1.000
_cell.angle_alpha   90.00
_cell.angle_beta   90.00
_cell.angle_gamma   90.00
#
_symmetry.space_group_name_H-M   'P 1'
#
loop_
_entity.id
_entity.type
_entity.pdbx_description
1 polymer ?
#
loop_
_entity_poly.entity_id
_entity_poly.type
_entity_poly.pdbx_seq_one_letter_code
_entity_poly.pdbx_strand_id
1 'polypeptide(L)'
;MKRLAVGSMMTAEYNEWWVRRINDNILKPSYENSQSIEEHLRVVPFELEIRKQDFERRNAELEKKDRANGRGKYELEIRRGCSETRCRKIKKRER
;
A
#
# COMPACT_ATOMS: atom_id res chain seq x y z
N MET A 1 -49.26 -7.65 -12.76
CA MET A 1 -48.19 -7.85 -11.75
C MET A 1 -48.83 -8.08 -10.40
N LYS A 2 -48.49 -9.18 -9.72
CA LYS A 2 -49.04 -9.49 -8.39
C LYS A 2 -48.41 -8.52 -7.38
N ARG A 3 -49.23 -7.71 -6.70
CA ARG A 3 -48.78 -6.84 -5.61
C ARG A 3 -48.32 -7.73 -4.46
N LEU A 4 -47.00 -7.82 -4.25
CA LEU A 4 -46.45 -8.37 -3.02
C LEU A 4 -46.85 -7.41 -1.90
N ALA A 5 -47.85 -7.79 -1.10
CA ALA A 5 -48.14 -7.12 0.16
C ALA A 5 -46.98 -7.41 1.10
N VAL A 6 -45.91 -6.62 0.98
CA VAL A 6 -44.85 -6.53 1.98
C VAL A 6 -45.53 -6.04 3.25
N GLY A 7 -45.60 -6.94 4.23
CA GLY A 7 -46.46 -6.81 5.39
C GLY A 7 -46.27 -5.48 6.12
N SER A 8 -47.36 -4.72 6.24
CA SER A 8 -47.55 -3.61 7.21
C SER A 8 -47.22 -4.01 8.66
N MET A 9 -47.11 -5.31 8.92
CA MET A 9 -46.77 -5.92 10.20
C MET A 9 -45.31 -5.63 10.61
N MET A 10 -44.38 -5.50 9.66
CA MET A 10 -42.97 -5.24 9.98
C MET A 10 -42.69 -3.81 10.45
N THR A 11 -43.43 -2.83 9.93
CA THR A 11 -43.21 -1.41 10.25
C THR A 11 -43.73 -1.01 11.63
N ALA A 12 -44.84 -1.61 12.09
CA ALA A 12 -45.38 -1.30 13.41
C ALA A 12 -44.48 -1.86 14.53
N GLU A 13 -44.08 -3.13 14.41
CA GLU A 13 -43.17 -3.77 15.37
C GLU A 13 -41.79 -3.10 15.40
N TYR A 14 -41.26 -2.67 14.25
CA TYR A 14 -40.01 -1.92 14.20
C TYR A 14 -40.14 -0.55 14.88
N ASN A 15 -41.25 0.17 14.66
CA ASN A 15 -41.47 1.46 15.31
C ASN A 15 -41.66 1.33 16.82
N GLU A 16 -42.38 0.32 17.29
CA GLU A 16 -42.53 0.04 18.72
C GLU A 16 -41.19 -0.39 19.36
N TRP A 17 -40.41 -1.22 18.66
CA TRP A 17 -39.05 -1.58 19.06
C TRP A 17 -38.13 -0.35 19.13
N TRP A 18 -38.24 0.58 18.17
CA TRP A 18 -37.45 1.80 18.12
C TRP A 18 -37.84 2.79 19.23
N VAL A 19 -39.14 2.99 19.47
CA VAL A 19 -39.66 3.84 20.56
C VAL A 19 -39.22 3.31 21.93
N ARG A 20 -39.20 1.99 22.14
CA ARG A 20 -38.68 1.38 23.38
C ARG A 20 -37.18 1.63 23.58
N ARG A 21 -36.39 1.73 22.50
CA ARG A 21 -34.93 1.97 22.52
C ARG A 21 -34.54 3.44 22.72
N ILE A 22 -35.43 4.41 22.47
CA ILE A 22 -35.16 5.84 22.69
C ILE A 22 -34.79 6.12 24.16
N ASN A 23 -35.32 5.35 25.11
CA ASN A 23 -35.02 5.47 26.53
C ASN A 23 -33.71 4.78 26.98
N ASP A 24 -33.05 4.00 26.12
CA ASP A 24 -31.92 3.15 26.52
C ASP A 24 -30.56 3.88 26.59
N ASN A 25 -30.53 5.23 26.59
CA ASN A 25 -29.30 6.04 26.58
C ASN A 25 -28.29 5.62 25.48
N ILE A 26 -28.76 4.97 24.42
CA ILE A 26 -27.93 4.65 23.27
C ILE A 26 -27.67 6.00 22.60
N LEU A 27 -26.46 6.52 22.82
CA LEU A 27 -25.98 7.74 22.20
C LEU A 27 -26.30 7.64 20.72
N LYS A 28 -27.24 8.47 20.26
CA LYS A 28 -27.43 8.78 18.84
C LYS A 28 -26.00 8.98 18.30
N PRO A 29 -25.54 8.21 17.29
CA PRO A 29 -24.20 8.41 16.74
C PRO A 29 -24.09 9.90 16.43
N SER A 30 -23.20 10.60 17.14
CA SER A 30 -23.12 12.04 17.02
C SER A 30 -22.79 12.33 15.56
N TYR A 31 -23.75 12.95 14.86
CA TYR A 31 -23.57 13.40 13.49
C TYR A 31 -22.45 14.45 13.37
N GLU A 32 -21.92 14.92 14.51
CA GLU A 32 -20.73 15.77 14.60
C GLU A 32 -19.43 15.02 14.29
N ASN A 33 -19.39 13.69 14.45
CA ASN A 33 -18.23 12.85 14.07
C ASN A 33 -18.38 12.24 12.67
N SER A 34 -19.52 12.45 12.01
CA SER A 34 -19.68 12.11 10.60
C SER A 34 -19.22 13.29 9.74
N GLN A 35 -17.90 13.52 9.67
CA GLN A 35 -17.37 13.87 8.35
C GLN A 35 -17.96 12.84 7.39
N SER A 36 -18.68 13.31 6.38
CA SER A 36 -19.42 12.42 5.48
C SER A 36 -18.47 11.31 5.02
N ILE A 37 -18.91 10.06 5.05
CA ILE A 37 -18.09 8.91 4.61
C ILE A 37 -17.48 9.21 3.23
N GLU A 38 -18.21 9.96 2.39
CA GLU A 38 -17.75 10.49 1.11
C GLU A 38 -16.50 11.39 1.21
N GLU A 39 -16.44 12.32 2.15
CA GLU A 39 -15.27 13.18 2.38
C GLU A 39 -14.05 12.39 2.86
N HIS A 40 -14.26 11.44 3.78
CA HIS A 40 -13.20 10.54 4.25
C HIS A 40 -12.69 9.64 3.10
N LEU A 41 -13.60 9.12 2.27
CA LEU A 41 -13.29 8.37 1.06
C LEU A 41 -12.71 9.23 -0.06
N ARG A 42 -12.71 10.56 0.04
CA ARG A 42 -12.08 11.47 -0.93
C ARG A 42 -10.66 11.84 -0.54
N VAL A 43 -10.37 11.90 0.77
CA VAL A 43 -9.03 12.13 1.32
C VAL A 43 -8.16 10.87 1.21
N VAL A 44 -8.72 9.69 1.50
CA VAL A 44 -8.00 8.40 1.43
C VAL A 44 -7.36 8.11 0.06
N PRO A 45 -8.04 8.33 -1.09
CA PRO A 45 -7.44 8.16 -2.41
C PRO A 45 -6.28 9.11 -2.67
N PHE A 46 -6.36 10.35 -2.20
CA PHE A 46 -5.32 11.36 -2.45
C PHE A 46 -4.01 11.04 -1.72
N GLU A 47 -4.10 10.65 -0.44
CA GLU A 47 -2.92 10.21 0.31
C GLU A 47 -2.25 8.97 -0.29
N LEU A 48 -3.06 8.05 -0.82
CA LEU A 48 -2.55 6.85 -1.50
C LEU A 48 -1.89 7.19 -2.83
N GLU A 49 -2.40 8.16 -3.57
CA GLU A 49 -1.81 8.62 -4.83
C GLU A 49 -0.43 9.28 -4.59
N ILE A 50 -0.32 10.13 -3.56
CA ILE A 50 0.97 10.71 -3.14
C ILE A 50 1.96 9.61 -2.75
N ARG A 51 1.52 8.64 -1.93
CA ARG A 51 2.39 7.53 -1.49
C ARG A 51 2.84 6.67 -2.68
N LYS A 52 1.97 6.45 -3.66
CA LYS A 52 2.28 5.69 -4.87
C LYS A 52 3.37 6.40 -5.69
N GLN A 53 3.24 7.71 -5.90
CA GLN A 53 4.24 8.49 -6.63
C GLN A 53 5.61 8.48 -5.91
N ASP A 54 5.60 8.61 -4.59
CA ASP A 54 6.82 8.52 -3.77
C ASP A 54 7.48 7.14 -3.85
N PHE A 55 6.67 6.08 -3.89
CA PHE A 55 7.13 4.71 -4.06
C PHE A 55 7.79 4.50 -5.42
N GLU A 56 7.15 4.96 -6.50
CA GLU A 56 7.71 4.90 -7.87
C GLU A 56 9.05 5.62 -7.97
N ARG A 57 9.16 6.82 -7.39
CA ARG A 57 10.42 7.59 -7.35
C ARG A 57 11.54 6.83 -6.64
N ARG A 58 11.26 6.28 -5.45
CA ARG A 58 12.26 5.50 -4.68
C ARG A 58 12.68 4.24 -5.43
N ASN A 59 11.74 3.58 -6.09
CA ASN A 59 12.03 2.37 -6.85
C ASN A 59 12.96 2.67 -8.04
N ALA A 60 12.72 3.77 -8.77
CA ALA A 60 13.59 4.20 -9.86
C ALA A 60 15.02 4.56 -9.40
N GLU A 61 15.17 5.14 -8.20
CA GLU A 61 16.48 5.41 -7.60
C GLU A 61 17.21 4.12 -7.22
N LEU A 62 16.49 3.15 -6.63
CA LEU A 62 17.04 1.85 -6.27
C LEU A 62 17.52 1.08 -7.51
N GLU A 63 16.75 1.04 -8.60
CA GLU A 63 17.21 0.40 -9.83
C GLU A 63 18.49 1.03 -10.40
N LYS A 64 18.64 2.36 -10.30
CA LYS A 64 19.87 3.05 -10.73
C LYS A 64 21.05 2.62 -9.87
N LYS A 65 20.87 2.54 -8.54
CA LYS A 65 21.90 2.08 -7.60
C LYS A 65 22.27 0.62 -7.85
N ASP A 66 21.29 -0.25 -8.08
CA ASP A 66 21.54 -1.67 -8.40
C ASP A 66 22.27 -1.85 -9.72
N ARG A 67 21.91 -1.10 -10.76
CA ARG A 67 22.64 -1.08 -12.04
C ARG A 67 24.10 -0.61 -11.84
N ALA A 68 24.32 0.46 -11.08
CA ALA A 68 25.66 0.97 -10.82
C ALA A 68 26.50 -0.02 -9.99
N ASN A 69 25.90 -0.61 -8.96
CA ASN A 69 26.56 -1.60 -8.10
C ASN A 69 26.88 -2.89 -8.86
N GLY A 70 25.97 -3.34 -9.73
CA GLY A 70 26.23 -4.45 -10.65
C GLY A 70 27.44 -4.17 -11.54
N ARG A 71 27.48 -3.01 -12.20
CA ARG A 71 28.61 -2.59 -13.04
C ARG A 71 29.93 -2.56 -12.26
N GLY A 72 29.94 -2.00 -11.05
CA GLY A 72 31.14 -1.95 -10.21
C GLY A 72 31.66 -3.33 -9.81
N LYS A 73 30.77 -4.30 -9.55
CA LYS A 73 31.17 -5.69 -9.27
C LYS A 73 31.86 -6.35 -10.46
N TYR A 74 31.31 -6.20 -11.67
CA TYR A 74 31.92 -6.76 -12.89
C TYR A 74 33.31 -6.17 -13.15
N GLU A 75 33.48 -4.86 -12.98
CA GLU A 75 34.77 -4.20 -13.18
C GLU A 75 35.84 -4.68 -12.18
N LEU A 76 35.47 -4.84 -10.90
CA LEU A 76 36.35 -5.40 -9.88
C LEU A 76 36.74 -6.84 -10.17
N GLU A 77 35.80 -7.65 -10.69
CA GLU A 77 36.07 -9.05 -11.05
C GLU A 77 37.02 -9.17 -12.25
N ILE A 78 36.84 -8.32 -13.28
CA ILE A 78 37.78 -8.21 -14.40
C ILE A 78 39.17 -7.82 -13.90
N ARG A 79 39.25 -6.84 -12.99
CA ARG A 79 40.53 -6.39 -12.41
C ARG A 79 41.21 -7.51 -11.64
N ARG A 80 40.46 -8.27 -10.84
CA ARG A 80 40.96 -9.44 -10.11
C ARG A 80 41.52 -10.49 -11.07
N GLY A 81 40.77 -10.88 -12.10
CA GLY A 81 41.22 -11.85 -13.11
C GLY A 81 42.48 -11.39 -13.88
N CYS A 82 42.56 -10.09 -14.22
CA CYS A 82 43.76 -9.51 -14.82
C CYS A 82 44.99 -9.57 -13.90
N SER A 83 44.81 -9.37 -12.59
CA SER A 83 45.91 -9.47 -11.62
C SER A 83 46.38 -10.92 -11.42
N GLU A 84 45.46 -11.87 -11.31
CA GLU A 84 45.77 -13.29 -11.15
C GLU A 84 46.54 -13.85 -12.34
N THR A 85 46.10 -13.52 -13.55
CA THR A 85 46.79 -13.94 -14.78
C THR A 85 48.19 -13.33 -14.89
N ARG A 86 48.38 -12.06 -14.48
CA ARG A 86 49.71 -11.45 -14.40
C ARG A 86 50.60 -12.15 -13.37
N CYS A 87 50.13 -12.35 -12.15
CA CYS A 87 50.88 -13.05 -11.11
C CYS A 87 51.28 -14.47 -11.55
N ARG A 88 50.38 -15.19 -12.23
CA ARG A 88 50.66 -16.53 -12.77
C ARG A 88 51.74 -16.51 -13.85
N LYS A 89 51.78 -15.49 -14.71
CA LYS A 89 52.82 -15.32 -15.72
C LYS A 89 54.19 -15.02 -15.10
N ILE A 90 54.25 -14.19 -14.06
CA ILE A 90 55.49 -13.86 -13.35
C ILE A 90 56.08 -15.12 -12.71
N LYS A 91 55.28 -15.88 -11.95
CA LYS A 91 55.73 -17.13 -11.31
C LYS A 91 56.25 -18.19 -12.29
N LYS A 92 55.78 -18.17 -13.55
CA LYS A 92 56.27 -19.08 -14.60
C LYS A 92 57.59 -18.63 -15.23
N ARG A 93 57.96 -17.35 -15.10
CA ARG A 93 59.22 -16.80 -15.62
C ARG A 93 60.36 -16.89 -14.60
N GLU A 94 60.02 -17.03 -13.32
CA GLU A 94 60.97 -17.21 -12.22
C GLU A 94 61.31 -18.69 -11.94
N ARG A 95 60.74 -19.62 -12.72
CA ARG A 95 61.07 -21.05 -12.75
C ARG A 95 61.85 -21.37 -14.01
#